data_AF-A0A7W0VPX4-F1
#
_entry.id   AF-A0A7W0VPX4-F1
#
_cell.length_a   1.000
_cell.length_b   1.000
_cell.length_c   1.000
_cell.angle_alpha   90.00
_cell.angle_beta   90.00
_cell.angle_gamma   90.00
#
_symmetry.space_group_name_H-M   'P 1'
#
loop_
_entity.id
_entity.type
_entity.pdbx_description
1 polymer ?
#
loop_
_entity_poly.entity_id
_entity_poly.type
_entity_poly.pdbx_seq_one_letter_code
_entity_poly.pdbx_strand_id
1 'polypeptide(L)'
;MRFSVVTILPELIEPALTAGVVGRAREAGVIKVDTISPRDFTSDRHRTVDDNPYGGGPGMVMKPEPLLAAIAQARGDTAARTILLTPAGTPLTQAKVRELATLPH
;
A
#
# COMPACT_ATOMS: atom_id res chain seq x y z
N MET A 1 15.84 -1.56 -4.35
CA MET A 1 14.79 -1.52 -3.29
C MET A 1 13.45 -1.89 -3.89
N ARG A 2 12.57 -2.60 -3.17
CA ARG A 2 11.22 -2.93 -3.62
C ARG A 2 10.17 -2.28 -2.73
N PHE A 3 9.13 -1.74 -3.34
CA PHE A 3 7.97 -1.17 -2.65
C PHE A 3 6.69 -1.76 -3.25
N SER A 4 5.74 -2.13 -2.40
CA SER A 4 4.40 -2.54 -2.81
C SER A 4 3.38 -1.63 -2.14
N VAL A 5 2.52 -1.00 -2.93
CA VAL A 5 1.49 -0.09 -2.45
C VAL A 5 0.14 -0.80 -2.50
N VAL A 6 -0.42 -1.12 -1.34
CA VAL A 6 -1.77 -1.69 -1.25
C VAL A 6 -2.78 -0.54 -1.32
N THR A 7 -3.56 -0.47 -2.40
CA THR A 7 -4.51 0.63 -2.65
C THR A 7 -5.71 0.19 -3.47
N ILE A 8 -6.88 0.78 -3.19
CA ILE A 8 -8.09 0.57 -4.00
C ILE A 8 -8.14 1.46 -5.26
N LEU A 9 -7.16 2.37 -5.43
CA LEU A 9 -7.05 3.35 -6.52
C LEU A 9 -5.64 3.28 -7.16
N PRO A 10 -5.24 2.15 -7.76
CA PRO A 10 -3.93 2.02 -8.43
C PRO A 10 -3.72 3.08 -9.53
N GLU A 11 -4.77 3.45 -10.24
CA GLU A 11 -4.77 4.43 -11.33
C GLU A 11 -4.35 5.84 -10.89
N LEU A 12 -4.46 6.17 -9.60
CA LEU A 12 -3.96 7.44 -9.06
C LEU A 12 -2.47 7.37 -8.69
N ILE A 13 -1.98 6.19 -8.32
CA ILE A 13 -0.62 6.00 -7.83
C ILE A 13 0.34 5.75 -9.00
N GLU A 14 -0.03 4.88 -9.94
CA GLU A 14 0.85 4.46 -11.03
C GLU A 14 1.41 5.62 -11.87
N PRO A 15 0.61 6.63 -12.28
CA PRO A 15 1.15 7.78 -13.02
C PRO A 15 2.13 8.61 -12.20
N ALA A 16 1.93 8.73 -10.89
CA ALA A 16 2.86 9.44 -10.01
C ALA A 16 4.21 8.71 -9.91
N LEU A 17 4.21 7.38 -10.05
CA LEU A 17 5.42 6.55 -10.03
C LEU A 17 6.24 6.63 -11.32
N THR A 18 5.71 7.21 -12.40
CA THR A 18 6.45 7.40 -13.66
C THR A 18 7.03 8.81 -13.82
N ALA A 19 6.73 9.73 -12.90
CA ALA A 19 7.16 11.12 -13.00
C ALA A 19 8.44 11.42 -12.19
N GLY A 20 9.22 12.39 -12.66
CA GLY A 20 10.32 13.01 -11.91
C GLY A 20 11.44 12.05 -11.48
N VAL A 21 11.94 12.22 -10.25
CA VAL A 21 13.04 11.41 -9.70
C VAL A 21 12.62 9.95 -9.51
N VAL A 22 11.37 9.71 -9.12
CA VAL A 22 10.82 8.35 -8.91
C VAL A 22 10.76 7.59 -10.24
N GLY A 23 10.21 8.22 -11.28
CA GLY A 23 10.16 7.66 -12.64
C GLY A 23 11.54 7.26 -13.16
N ARG A 24 12.51 8.19 -13.10
CA ARG A 24 13.90 7.91 -13.50
C ARG A 24 14.54 6.78 -12.71
N ALA A 25 14.29 6.69 -11.40
CA ALA A 25 14.82 5.60 -10.57
C ALA A 25 14.21 4.25 -10.93
N ARG A 26 12.93 4.22 -11.32
CA ARG A 26 12.24 3.01 -11.81
C ARG A 26 12.76 2.58 -13.18
N GLU A 27 12.91 3.52 -14.12
CA GLU A 27 13.49 3.26 -15.45
C GLU A 27 14.93 2.74 -15.36
N ALA A 28 15.73 3.31 -14.46
CA ALA A 28 17.09 2.86 -14.20
C ALA A 28 17.16 1.54 -13.37
N GLY A 29 16.02 0.98 -12.94
CA GLY A 29 15.97 -0.27 -12.17
C GLY A 29 16.49 -0.18 -10.73
N VAL A 30 16.73 1.03 -10.21
CA VAL A 30 17.22 1.26 -8.83
C VAL A 30 16.12 0.91 -7.81
N ILE A 31 14.86 1.16 -8.19
CA ILE A 31 13.69 0.78 -7.42
C ILE A 31 12.72 -0.05 -8.26
N LYS A 32 12.01 -0.96 -7.60
CA LYS A 32 10.82 -1.63 -8.13
C LYS A 32 9.63 -1.20 -7.30
N VAL A 33 8.57 -0.74 -7.97
CA VAL A 33 7.33 -0.34 -7.30
C VAL A 33 6.16 -1.01 -7.99
N ASP A 34 5.32 -1.68 -7.21
CA ASP A 34 4.08 -2.31 -7.65
C ASP A 34 2.88 -1.83 -6.81
N THR A 35 1.69 -1.89 -7.41
CA THR A 35 0.40 -1.60 -6.79
C THR A 35 -0.38 -2.90 -6.66
N ILE A 36 -1.05 -3.09 -5.53
CA ILE A 36 -1.87 -4.28 -5.26
C ILE A 36 -3.24 -3.81 -4.77
N SER A 37 -4.31 -4.22 -5.45
CA SER A 37 -5.66 -3.84 -5.04
C SER A 37 -6.31 -4.89 -4.16
N PRO A 38 -6.80 -4.53 -2.95
CA PRO A 38 -7.65 -5.43 -2.15
C PRO A 38 -8.87 -5.95 -2.93
N ARG A 39 -9.32 -5.20 -3.95
CA ARG A 39 -10.42 -5.61 -4.83
C ARG A 39 -10.14 -6.92 -5.57
N ASP A 40 -8.88 -7.28 -5.81
CA ASP A 40 -8.49 -8.53 -6.48
C ASP A 40 -8.67 -9.77 -5.58
N PHE A 41 -8.88 -9.57 -4.28
CA PHE A 41 -8.98 -10.63 -3.26
C PHE A 41 -10.38 -10.74 -2.65
N THR A 42 -11.37 -10.18 -3.34
CA THR A 42 -12.78 -10.26 -2.95
C THR A 42 -13.44 -11.45 -3.61
N SER A 43 -14.48 -12.01 -2.97
CA SER A 43 -15.24 -13.16 -3.49
C SER A 43 -16.59 -12.77 -4.09
N ASP A 44 -17.04 -11.54 -3.87
CA ASP A 44 -18.32 -11.04 -4.36
C ASP A 44 -18.19 -10.40 -5.75
N ARG A 45 -19.28 -10.46 -6.53
CA ARG A 45 -19.34 -9.89 -7.89
C ARG A 45 -19.01 -8.40 -7.95
N HIS A 46 -19.29 -7.65 -6.89
CA HIS A 46 -19.13 -6.19 -6.86
C HIS A 46 -17.73 -5.76 -6.38
N ARG A 47 -16.88 -6.71 -6.00
CA ARG A 47 -15.54 -6.49 -5.49
C ARG A 47 -15.50 -5.53 -4.30
N THR A 48 -16.36 -5.84 -3.32
CA THR A 48 -16.62 -5.02 -2.14
C THR A 48 -15.48 -5.16 -1.12
N VAL A 49 -14.87 -4.02 -0.76
CA VAL A 49 -13.66 -3.96 0.08
C VAL A 49 -13.89 -3.29 1.43
N ASP A 50 -15.09 -2.79 1.66
CA ASP A 50 -15.52 -2.08 2.87
C ASP A 50 -16.85 -2.64 3.38
N ASP A 51 -17.15 -2.40 4.64
CA ASP A 51 -18.40 -2.77 5.29
C ASP A 51 -18.76 -1.76 6.38
N ASN A 52 -19.99 -1.85 6.88
CA ASN A 52 -20.47 -1.00 7.96
C ASN A 52 -19.66 -1.24 9.24
N PRO A 53 -19.34 -0.18 10.00
CA PRO A 53 -18.71 -0.34 11.30
C PRO A 53 -19.64 -1.09 12.27
N TYR A 54 -19.08 -2.04 13.02
CA TYR A 54 -19.78 -2.63 14.16
C TYR A 54 -20.14 -1.54 15.18
N GLY A 55 -21.39 -1.55 15.65
CA GLY A 55 -21.94 -0.48 16.50
C GLY A 55 -22.61 0.67 15.73
N GLY A 56 -22.57 0.64 14.39
CA GLY A 56 -23.16 1.68 13.54
C GLY A 56 -22.36 2.99 13.54
N GLY A 57 -22.98 4.04 13.01
CA GLY A 57 -22.33 5.34 12.78
C GLY A 57 -22.11 5.63 11.29
N PRO A 58 -21.68 6.85 10.95
CA PRO A 58 -21.46 7.24 9.57
C PRO A 58 -20.21 6.60 8.97
N GLY A 59 -20.26 6.32 7.67
CA GLY A 59 -19.11 5.86 6.89
C GLY A 59 -18.92 4.34 6.91
N MET A 60 -17.79 3.92 6.35
CA MET A 60 -17.46 2.52 6.09
C MET A 60 -16.05 2.21 6.61
N VAL A 61 -15.80 0.93 6.89
CA VAL A 61 -14.49 0.42 7.34
C VAL A 61 -14.01 -0.65 6.35
N MET A 62 -12.73 -0.62 6.01
CA MET A 62 -12.12 -1.65 5.14
C MET A 62 -12.30 -3.04 5.74
N LYS A 63 -12.78 -3.98 4.92
CA LYS A 63 -12.92 -5.39 5.29
C LYS A 63 -11.55 -6.02 5.52
N PRO A 64 -11.38 -6.81 6.59
CA PRO A 64 -10.09 -7.40 6.93
C PRO A 64 -9.64 -8.44 5.89
N GLU A 65 -10.53 -9.27 5.35
CA GLU A 65 -10.17 -10.40 4.49
C GLU A 65 -9.46 -9.98 3.19
N PRO A 66 -10.03 -9.11 2.33
CA PRO A 66 -9.35 -8.69 1.11
C PRO A 66 -8.09 -7.87 1.39
N LEU A 67 -8.09 -7.08 2.47
CA LEU A 67 -6.94 -6.25 2.84
C LEU A 67 -5.76 -7.10 3.30
N LEU A 68 -6.00 -8.08 4.18
CA LEU A 68 -4.96 -8.98 4.67
C LEU A 68 -4.40 -9.86 3.55
N ALA A 69 -5.25 -10.32 2.63
CA ALA A 69 -4.80 -11.07 1.46
C ALA A 69 -3.88 -10.24 0.56
N ALA A 70 -4.24 -8.97 0.29
CA ALA A 70 -3.40 -8.05 -0.46
C ALA A 70 -2.06 -7.77 0.23
N ILE A 71 -2.06 -7.56 1.55
CA ILE A 71 -0.84 -7.37 2.34
C ILE A 71 0.02 -8.64 2.31
N ALA A 72 -0.58 -9.82 2.41
CA ALA A 72 0.14 -11.09 2.34
C ALA A 72 0.81 -11.26 0.95
N GLN A 73 0.09 -11.00 -0.15
CA GLN A 73 0.68 -11.01 -1.49
C GLN A 73 1.82 -9.98 -1.63
N ALA A 74 1.65 -8.77 -1.09
CA ALA A 74 2.66 -7.73 -1.13
C ALA A 74 3.96 -8.17 -0.43
N ARG A 75 3.83 -8.77 0.75
CA ARG A 75 4.96 -9.25 1.54
C ARG A 75 5.62 -10.49 0.92
N GLY A 76 4.86 -11.39 0.30
CA GLY A 76 5.34 -12.70 -0.09
C GLY A 76 6.01 -13.44 1.08
N ASP A 77 7.09 -14.16 0.81
CA ASP A 77 7.86 -14.88 1.85
C ASP A 77 8.84 -13.99 2.62
N THR A 78 8.78 -12.67 2.42
CA THR A 78 9.73 -11.73 3.03
C THR A 78 9.20 -11.18 4.36
N ALA A 79 10.12 -10.88 5.28
CA ALA A 79 9.83 -10.08 6.46
C ALA A 79 9.72 -8.57 6.14
N ALA A 80 9.13 -8.21 4.97
CA ALA A 80 9.02 -6.83 4.53
C ALA A 80 8.33 -5.95 5.55
N ARG A 81 8.92 -4.77 5.78
CA ARG A 81 8.35 -3.76 6.68
C ARG A 81 7.01 -3.29 6.15
N THR A 82 5.95 -3.55 6.91
CA THR A 82 4.58 -3.11 6.58
C THR A 82 4.27 -1.81 7.30
N ILE A 83 3.87 -0.78 6.54
CA ILE A 83 3.60 0.57 7.06
C ILE A 83 2.17 0.94 6.69
N LEU A 84 1.36 1.31 7.68
CA LEU A 84 0.04 1.91 7.49
C LEU A 84 0.17 3.43 7.55
N LEU A 85 -0.25 4.11 6.49
CA LEU A 85 -0.34 5.58 6.48
C LEU A 85 -1.64 6.00 7.18
N THR A 86 -1.50 6.71 8.31
CA THR A 86 -2.64 7.17 9.11
C THR A 86 -2.29 8.48 9.80
N PRO A 87 -3.25 9.42 9.97
CA PRO A 87 -3.03 10.65 10.72
C PRO A 87 -2.71 10.40 12.21
N ALA A 88 -3.06 9.24 12.76
CA ALA A 88 -2.71 8.84 14.13
C ALA A 88 -1.27 8.31 14.25
N GLY A 89 -0.54 8.21 13.13
CA GLY A 89 0.81 7.65 13.09
C GLY A 89 1.90 8.66 13.47
N THR A 90 3.14 8.20 13.51
CA THR A 90 4.31 9.08 13.70
C THR A 90 4.48 10.00 12.48
N PRO A 91 4.59 11.33 12.66
CA PRO A 91 4.83 12.25 11.56
C PRO A 91 6.09 11.90 10.75
N LEU A 92 5.99 11.98 9.43
CA LEU A 92 7.12 11.74 8.55
C LEU A 92 8.08 12.94 8.59
N THR A 93 9.29 12.73 9.10
CA THR A 93 10.36 13.73 9.12
C THR A 93 11.51 13.29 8.22
N GLN A 94 12.41 14.22 7.86
CA GLN A 94 13.59 13.87 7.08
C GLN A 94 14.51 12.85 7.78
N ALA A 95 14.55 12.89 9.12
CA ALA A 95 15.25 11.88 9.90
C ALA A 95 14.61 10.49 9.72
N LYS A 96 13.28 10.41 9.75
CA LYS A 96 12.53 9.17 9.51
C LYS A 96 12.72 8.64 8.08
N VAL A 97 12.77 9.52 7.08
CA VAL A 97 13.06 9.11 5.69
C VAL A 97 14.43 8.46 5.57
N ARG A 98 15.47 9.03 6.23
CA ARG A 98 16.81 8.44 6.25
C ARG A 98 16.84 7.09 6.96
N GLU A 99 16.13 6.96 8.09
CA GLU A 99 15.96 5.68 8.78
C GLU A 99 15.29 4.64 7.88
N LEU A 100 14.20 5.00 7.20
CA LEU A 100 13.50 4.08 6.29
C LEU A 100 14.38 3.65 5.11
N ALA A 101 15.25 4.52 4.62
CA ALA A 101 16.16 4.23 3.51
C ALA A 101 17.24 3.18 3.85
N THR A 102 17.54 2.95 5.14
CA THR A 102 18.52 1.93 5.57
C THR A 102 17.89 0.58 5.86
N LEU A 103 16.56 0.45 5.83
CA LEU A 103 15.88 -0.81 6.11
C LEU A 103 16.19 -1.86 5.03
N PRO A 104 16.31 -3.15 5.41
CA PRO A 104 16.46 -4.24 4.45
C PRO A 104 15.23 -4.34 3.54
N HIS A 105 15.45 -4.71 2.28
CA HIS A 105 14.44 -4.74 1.22
C HIS A 105 14.34 -6.12 0.57
#